data_AF-A0A0A8EQR8-F1
#
_entry.id   AF-A0A0A8EQR8-F1
#
_cell.length_a   1.000
_cell.length_b   1.000
_cell.length_c   1.000
_cell.angle_alpha   90.00
_cell.angle_beta   90.00
_cell.angle_gamma   90.00
#
_symmetry.space_group_name_H-M   'P 1'
#
loop_
_entity.id
_entity.type
_entity.pdbx_description
1 polymer ?
#
loop_
_entity_poly.entity_id
_entity_poly.type
_entity_poly.pdbx_seq_one_letter_code
_entity_poly.pdbx_strand_id
1 'polypeptide(L)'
;MVPLEPANWLLKNASFAKGTFHDADESAAWFGKQIADYADRFDGFHAKDPETLQAQVNSARETVDQGRDVVGGWWINGGTTFYAVHLIACPNFFRPEHPCPKRLR
;
A
#
# COMPACT_ATOMS: atom_id res chain seq x y z
N MET A 1 -4.72 -13.40 10.09
CA MET A 1 -4.81 -14.15 8.82
C MET A 1 -4.74 -13.15 7.69
N VAL A 2 -3.74 -13.29 6.81
CA VAL A 2 -3.59 -12.45 5.62
C VAL A 2 -4.66 -12.86 4.61
N PRO A 3 -5.37 -11.91 3.96
CA PRO A 3 -6.34 -12.27 2.94
C PRO A 3 -5.69 -12.98 1.75
N LEU A 4 -6.44 -13.88 1.10
CA LEU A 4 -6.00 -14.63 -0.09
C LEU A 4 -5.70 -13.72 -1.30
N GLU A 5 -6.39 -12.58 -1.38
CA GLU A 5 -6.24 -11.57 -2.42
C GLU A 5 -6.18 -10.19 -1.75
N PRO A 6 -5.39 -9.23 -2.25
CA PRO A 6 -5.32 -7.89 -1.66
C PRO A 6 -6.70 -7.22 -1.50
N ALA A 7 -7.55 -7.26 -2.52
CA ALA A 7 -8.91 -6.70 -2.47
C ALA A 7 -9.78 -7.24 -1.31
N ASN A 8 -9.53 -8.45 -0.80
CA ASN A 8 -10.29 -9.00 0.32
C ASN A 8 -10.02 -8.28 1.65
N TRP A 9 -9.08 -7.33 1.70
CA TRP A 9 -9.00 -6.35 2.78
C TRP A 9 -10.25 -5.48 2.91
N LEU A 10 -10.98 -5.21 1.81
CA LEU A 10 -12.25 -4.46 1.83
C LEU A 10 -13.36 -5.20 2.59
N LEU A 11 -13.25 -6.53 2.69
CA LEU A 11 -14.19 -7.37 3.44
C LEU A 11 -13.88 -7.42 4.95
N LYS A 12 -12.71 -6.91 5.37
CA LYS A 12 -12.34 -6.84 6.78
C LYS A 12 -12.98 -5.62 7.44
N ASN A 13 -13.00 -5.62 8.77
CA ASN A 13 -13.47 -4.44 9.51
C ASN A 13 -12.57 -3.23 9.17
N ALA A 14 -13.18 -2.07 8.94
CA ALA A 14 -12.48 -0.84 8.62
C ALA A 14 -11.42 -0.47 9.67
N SER A 15 -11.57 -0.90 10.93
CA SER A 15 -10.59 -0.67 12.01
C SER A 15 -9.20 -1.25 11.73
N PHE A 16 -9.05 -2.15 10.76
CA PHE A 16 -7.76 -2.65 10.31
C PHE A 16 -7.03 -1.69 9.37
N ALA A 17 -7.75 -0.75 8.74
CA ALA A 17 -7.15 0.25 7.87
C ALA A 17 -6.42 1.32 8.70
N LYS A 18 -5.22 1.71 8.25
CA LYS A 18 -4.44 2.79 8.87
C LYS A 18 -4.85 4.18 8.39
N GLY A 19 -5.61 4.26 7.31
CA GLY A 19 -6.13 5.48 6.73
C GLY A 19 -7.06 5.16 5.56
N THR A 20 -7.83 6.15 5.14
CA THR A 20 -8.64 6.14 3.92
C THR A 20 -8.38 7.43 3.17
N PHE A 21 -8.27 7.35 1.85
CA PHE A 21 -7.87 8.47 0.99
C PHE A 21 -8.93 8.68 -0.09
N HIS A 22 -9.05 9.90 -0.59
CA HIS A 22 -10.09 10.25 -1.58
C HIS A 22 -9.54 10.44 -3.00
N ASP A 23 -8.22 10.50 -3.15
CA ASP A 23 -7.55 10.57 -4.45
C ASP A 23 -6.20 9.82 -4.46
N ALA A 24 -5.69 9.62 -5.68
CA ALA A 24 -4.45 8.89 -5.93
C ALA A 24 -3.22 9.60 -5.35
N ASP A 25 -3.20 10.94 -5.39
CA ASP A 25 -2.08 11.75 -4.91
C ASP A 25 -1.92 11.65 -3.38
N GLU A 26 -3.03 11.77 -2.65
CA GLU A 26 -3.08 11.63 -1.19
C GLU A 26 -2.59 10.25 -0.74
N SER A 27 -3.10 9.20 -1.36
CA SER A 27 -2.72 7.82 -1.02
C SER A 27 -1.26 7.50 -1.38
N ALA A 28 -0.76 8.00 -2.52
CA ALA A 28 0.63 7.84 -2.93
C ALA A 28 1.59 8.61 -2.02
N ALA A 29 1.23 9.83 -1.59
CA ALA A 29 2.00 10.59 -0.62
C ALA A 29 2.09 9.86 0.74
N TRP A 30 0.98 9.28 1.20
CA TRP A 30 0.97 8.47 2.41
C TRP A 30 1.86 7.23 2.28
N PHE A 31 1.77 6.50 1.17
CA PHE A 31 2.62 5.34 0.86
C PHE A 31 4.10 5.73 0.83
N GLY A 32 4.43 6.81 0.13
CA GLY A 32 5.78 7.38 0.06
C GLY A 32 6.36 7.69 1.44
N LYS A 33 5.55 8.29 2.31
CA LYS A 33 5.94 8.52 3.70
C LYS A 33 6.24 7.21 4.45
N GLN A 34 5.38 6.19 4.31
CA GLN A 34 5.60 4.91 5.00
C GLN A 34 6.92 4.26 4.59
N ILE A 35 7.22 4.24 3.29
CA ILE A 35 8.44 3.60 2.77
C ILE A 35 9.69 4.42 3.10
N ALA A 36 9.61 5.76 3.06
CA ALA A 36 10.73 6.64 3.42
C ALA A 36 11.06 6.52 4.92
N ASP A 37 10.05 6.50 5.80
CA ASP A 37 10.21 6.37 7.25
C ASP A 37 10.85 5.02 7.67
N TYR A 38 10.82 4.01 6.80
CA TYR A 38 11.37 2.67 7.03
C TYR A 38 12.57 2.31 6.14
N ALA A 39 12.97 3.19 5.22
CA ALA A 39 13.95 2.89 4.18
C ALA A 39 15.31 2.47 4.76
N ASP A 40 15.74 3.10 5.85
CA ASP A 40 17.01 2.79 6.53
C ASP A 40 17.10 1.33 7.00
N ARG A 41 15.95 0.69 7.28
CA ARG A 41 15.83 -0.70 7.77
C ARG A 41 15.75 -1.75 6.67
N PHE A 42 15.55 -1.37 5.40
CA PHE A 42 15.49 -2.35 4.31
C PHE A 42 16.82 -3.09 4.17
N ASP A 43 16.83 -4.35 3.75
CA ASP A 43 18.11 -5.06 3.62
C ASP A 43 18.80 -4.76 2.27
N GLY A 44 18.01 -4.52 1.22
CA GLY A 44 18.53 -4.26 -0.13
C GLY A 44 18.98 -2.81 -0.33
N PHE A 45 20.22 -2.59 -0.75
CA PHE A 45 20.73 -1.24 -1.05
C PHE A 45 19.87 -0.49 -2.09
N HIS A 46 19.49 -1.16 -3.18
CA HIS A 46 18.58 -0.60 -4.18
C HIS A 46 17.19 -0.27 -3.62
N ALA A 47 16.71 -1.01 -2.60
CA ALA A 47 15.41 -0.74 -2.01
C ALA A 47 15.39 0.58 -1.20
N LYS A 48 16.54 1.07 -0.74
CA LYS A 48 16.69 2.34 -0.01
C LYS A 48 16.97 3.53 -0.90
N ASP A 49 17.34 3.28 -2.14
CA ASP A 49 17.75 4.30 -3.08
C ASP A 49 16.61 5.31 -3.29
N PRO A 50 16.85 6.63 -3.12
CA PRO A 50 15.80 7.64 -3.22
C PRO A 50 15.07 7.65 -4.56
N GLU A 51 15.78 7.42 -5.67
CA GLU A 51 15.15 7.36 -7.00
C GLU A 51 14.24 6.13 -7.12
N THR A 52 14.68 5.00 -6.58
CA THR A 52 13.90 3.76 -6.50
C THR A 52 12.67 3.90 -5.62
N LEU A 53 12.76 4.59 -4.48
CA LEU A 53 11.60 4.90 -3.63
C LEU A 53 10.62 5.82 -4.38
N GLN A 54 11.10 6.88 -5.03
CA GLN A 54 10.26 7.80 -5.79
C GLN A 54 9.55 7.10 -6.97
N ALA A 55 10.25 6.21 -7.69
CA ALA A 55 9.66 5.43 -8.77
C ALA A 55 8.52 4.52 -8.25
N GLN A 56 8.68 3.93 -7.06
CA GLN A 56 7.63 3.14 -6.42
C GLN A 56 6.41 4.00 -6.04
N VAL A 57 6.63 5.23 -5.55
CA VAL A 57 5.52 6.18 -5.25
C VAL A 57 4.76 6.54 -6.53
N ASN A 58 5.47 6.85 -7.62
CA ASN A 58 4.84 7.21 -8.89
C ASN A 58 4.02 6.04 -9.46
N SER A 59 4.59 4.83 -9.43
CA SER A 59 3.90 3.61 -9.84
C SER A 59 2.67 3.32 -8.97
N ALA A 60 2.78 3.52 -7.65
CA ALA A 60 1.66 3.37 -6.74
C ALA A 60 0.52 4.33 -7.09
N ARG A 61 0.83 5.61 -7.33
CA ARG A 61 -0.13 6.64 -7.75
C ARG A 61 -0.87 6.23 -9.02
N GLU A 62 -0.13 5.87 -10.08
CA GLU A 62 -0.71 5.46 -11.35
C GLU A 62 -1.58 4.21 -11.22
N THR A 63 -1.19 3.28 -10.35
CA THR A 63 -1.92 2.02 -10.11
C THR A 63 -3.25 2.28 -9.39
N VAL A 64 -3.25 3.09 -8.33
CA VAL A 64 -4.49 3.39 -7.60
C VAL A 64 -5.44 4.29 -8.39
N ASP A 65 -4.92 5.16 -9.26
CA ASP A 65 -5.73 5.97 -10.19
C ASP A 65 -6.53 5.11 -11.17
N GLN A 66 -6.01 3.92 -11.50
CA GLN A 66 -6.70 2.89 -12.28
C GLN A 66 -7.65 2.01 -11.44
N GLY A 67 -7.84 2.32 -10.15
CA GLY A 67 -8.66 1.53 -9.24
C GLY A 67 -8.05 0.18 -8.85
N ARG A 68 -6.71 0.03 -8.94
CA ARG A 68 -6.02 -1.23 -8.67
C ARG A 68 -5.25 -1.18 -7.35
N ASP A 69 -5.09 -2.34 -6.71
CA ASP A 69 -4.37 -2.46 -5.45
C ASP A 69 -2.85 -2.30 -5.64
N VAL A 70 -2.20 -1.69 -4.66
CA VAL A 70 -0.74 -1.64 -4.53
C VAL A 70 -0.32 -2.48 -3.34
N VAL A 71 0.63 -3.39 -3.57
CA VAL A 71 1.23 -4.24 -2.53
C VAL A 71 2.73 -4.02 -2.56
N GLY A 72 3.23 -3.23 -1.62
CA GLY A 72 4.66 -3.03 -1.38
C GLY A 72 5.17 -3.95 -0.27
N GLY A 73 6.36 -4.50 -0.45
CA GLY A 73 6.94 -5.44 0.51
C GLY A 73 8.47 -5.47 0.47
N TRP A 74 9.10 -5.37 1.64
CA TRP A 74 10.54 -5.25 1.80
C TRP A 74 11.04 -6.16 2.92
N TRP A 75 12.17 -6.83 2.69
CA TRP A 75 12.89 -7.55 3.73
C TRP A 75 13.66 -6.57 4.62
N ILE A 76 13.56 -6.78 5.93
CA ILE A 76 14.30 -6.07 6.97
C ILE A 76 14.91 -7.09 7.95
N ASN A 77 15.84 -6.60 8.80
CA ASN A 77 16.49 -7.40 9.84
C ASN A 77 17.22 -8.63 9.27
N GLY A 78 17.96 -8.45 8.18
CA GLY A 78 18.74 -9.52 7.56
C GLY A 78 17.87 -10.63 6.94
N GLY A 79 16.72 -10.28 6.38
CA GLY A 79 15.82 -11.19 5.68
C GLY A 79 14.87 -11.97 6.60
N THR A 80 14.82 -11.66 7.88
CA THR A 80 14.02 -12.41 8.87
C THR A 80 12.63 -11.83 9.08
N THR A 81 12.43 -10.55 8.73
CA THR A 81 11.17 -9.84 8.94
C THR A 81 10.74 -9.18 7.63
N PHE A 82 9.44 -9.19 7.37
CA PHE A 82 8.86 -8.56 6.19
C PHE A 82 8.06 -7.32 6.61
N TYR A 83 8.43 -6.16 6.06
CA TYR A 83 7.66 -4.93 6.15
C TYR A 83 6.78 -4.81 4.92
N ALA A 84 5.47 -4.63 5.09
CA ALA A 84 4.52 -4.54 3.99
C ALA A 84 3.61 -3.32 4.14
N VAL A 85 3.39 -2.63 3.03
CA VAL A 85 2.50 -1.47 2.94
C VAL A 85 1.57 -1.69 1.76
N HIS A 86 0.27 -1.69 2.01
CA HIS A 86 -0.74 -1.95 0.98
C HIS A 86 -1.67 -0.74 0.83
N LEU A 87 -1.98 -0.38 -0.42
CA LEU A 87 -3.11 0.49 -0.75
C LEU A 87 -4.15 -0.37 -1.44
N ILE A 88 -5.37 -0.38 -0.91
CA ILE A 88 -6.46 -1.20 -1.45
C ILE A 88 -7.46 -0.24 -2.09
N ALA A 89 -7.59 -0.33 -3.41
CA ALA A 89 -8.42 0.59 -4.17
C ALA A 89 -9.90 0.29 -3.91
N CYS A 90 -10.70 1.36 -3.80
CA CYS A 90 -12.15 1.23 -3.77
C CYS A 90 -12.84 2.39 -4.52
N PRO A 91 -13.69 2.12 -5.53
CA PRO A 91 -14.04 0.81 -6.08
C PRO A 91 -12.82 0.04 -6.62
N ASN A 92 -12.77 -1.27 -6.42
CA ASN A 92 -11.66 -2.10 -6.86
C ASN A 92 -11.90 -2.59 -8.30
N PHE A 93 -10.88 -2.49 -9.15
CA PHE A 93 -10.95 -2.87 -10.57
C PHE A 93 -11.27 -4.36 -10.78
N PHE A 94 -10.66 -5.26 -9.99
CA PHE A 94 -10.84 -6.72 -10.14
C PHE A 94 -12.00 -7.27 -9.31
N ARG A 95 -12.38 -6.57 -8.23
CA ARG A 95 -13.46 -6.93 -7.32
C ARG A 95 -14.45 -5.77 -7.17
N PRO A 96 -15.12 -5.32 -8.25
CA PRO A 96 -16.07 -4.22 -8.19
C PRO A 96 -17.28 -4.49 -7.29
N GLU A 97 -17.53 -5.77 -6.96
CA GLU A 97 -18.55 -6.21 -6.02
C GLU A 97 -18.21 -5.95 -4.55
N HIS A 98 -16.93 -5.71 -4.20
CA HIS A 98 -16.54 -5.44 -2.83
C HIS A 98 -16.92 -4.01 -2.43
N PRO A 99 -17.68 -3.83 -1.34
CA PRO A 99 -18.11 -2.50 -0.93
C PRO A 99 -16.94 -1.70 -0.35
N CYS A 100 -16.95 -0.38 -0.57
CA CYS A 100 -16.00 0.48 0.12
C CYS A 100 -16.24 0.49 1.62
N PRO A 101 -15.16 0.57 2.44
CA PRO A 101 -15.31 0.70 3.88
C PRO A 101 -16.19 1.91 4.19
N LYS A 102 -17.23 1.71 5.00
CA LYS A 102 -18.00 2.85 5.52
C LYS A 102 -17.03 3.71 6.31
N ARG A 103 -16.99 5.02 6.02
CA ARG A 103 -16.01 5.99 6.56
C ARG A 103 -15.64 5.67 8.00
N LEU A 104 -14.34 5.51 8.25
CA LEU A 104 -13.80 5.62 9.60
C LEU A 104 -14.13 7.03 10.08
N ARG A 105 -14.93 7.13 11.14
CA ARG A 105 -15.17 8.40 11.84
C ARG A 105 -14.00 8.68 12.77
#